data_AF-A0A4P6XKT7-F1
#
_entry.id   AF-A0A4P6XKT7-F1
#
_cell.length_a   1.000
_cell.length_b   1.000
_cell.length_c   1.000
_cell.angle_alpha   90.00
_cell.angle_beta   90.00
_cell.angle_gamma   90.00
#
_symmetry.space_group_name_H-M   'P 1'
#
loop_
_entity.id
_entity.type
_entity.pdbx_description
1 polymer ?
#
loop_
_entity_poly.entity_id
_entity_poly.type
_entity_poly.pdbx_seq_one_letter_code
_entity_poly.pdbx_strand_id
1 'polypeptide(L)'
;MSSPECLVVGHRGFKGKHTENTIHGFERCFETGATIFETDVWTTRDEVLVISHDVNTKRVFCDEDGNETDFNILETDFEQLRPLRTIGSGEPLLTFQDVLRWFVGYVKETTSRAEFKILLDLKNANPPKLLRLLLEDMLAVHDDLAWWFPRIQIGVWNLRFVKYLNQDPYFQTLFLGLQPYNGYSCFDIYHILLSWQDSMVYLGYNDYLATLPKNRYKFRVAGVSLIHVSTWSADFLEKFMPAAKRQDLKLYTWTVNRVSQLKYFCAIAKTWKIQEYGIITDYPDTMVDAISEGFWNNDTALELELELVLEKTAPEKIVIPRSFMLFAWVVKMSMYFATPAQFSGNAEFESRVLPSEKLSVKPKLGNKIFALLQAWGVF
;
A
#
# COMPACT_ATOMS: atom_id res chain seq x y z
N MET A 1 5.42 27.93 -0.67
CA MET A 1 5.06 26.81 0.22
C MET A 1 6.23 25.84 0.18
N SER A 2 6.74 25.40 1.34
CA SER A 2 7.78 24.37 1.39
C SER A 2 7.28 23.11 0.70
N SER A 3 8.16 22.40 -0.01
CA SER A 3 7.83 21.09 -0.56
C SER A 3 7.38 20.14 0.56
N PRO A 4 6.39 19.25 0.31
CA PRO A 4 5.95 18.29 1.31
C PRO A 4 7.12 17.38 1.70
N GLU A 5 7.22 17.06 2.99
CA GLU A 5 8.21 16.12 3.51
C GLU A 5 7.79 14.68 3.18
N CYS A 6 8.77 13.79 2.99
CA CYS A 6 8.51 12.39 2.69
C CYS A 6 7.85 11.69 3.88
N LEU A 7 6.71 11.04 3.66
CA LEU A 7 6.06 10.25 4.71
C LEU A 7 6.78 8.90 4.90
N VAL A 8 7.04 8.53 6.15
CA VAL A 8 7.60 7.22 6.50
C VAL A 8 6.46 6.30 6.95
N VAL A 9 6.34 5.17 6.28
CA VAL A 9 5.37 4.11 6.57
C VAL A 9 6.11 2.87 7.07
N GLY A 10 5.82 2.41 8.29
CA GLY A 10 6.36 1.14 8.78
C GLY A 10 5.70 -0.06 8.11
N HIS A 11 6.47 -0.86 7.38
CA HIS A 11 6.01 -2.07 6.70
C HIS A 11 5.63 -3.15 7.74
N ARG A 12 4.34 -3.51 7.79
CA ARG A 12 3.79 -4.41 8.83
C ARG A 12 4.08 -3.93 10.25
N GLY A 13 4.14 -2.61 10.45
CA GLY A 13 4.70 -1.98 11.64
C GLY A 13 6.22 -1.80 11.54
N PHE A 14 6.94 -2.07 12.63
CA PHE A 14 8.40 -1.98 12.66
C PHE A 14 9.06 -3.36 12.50
N LYS A 15 8.77 -4.05 11.39
CA LYS A 15 9.15 -5.46 11.24
C LYS A 15 10.66 -5.74 11.13
N GLY A 16 11.48 -4.73 10.84
CA GLY A 16 12.94 -4.88 10.79
C GLY A 16 13.56 -5.14 12.16
N LYS A 17 12.85 -4.83 13.26
CA LYS A 17 13.32 -5.03 14.64
C LYS A 17 12.30 -5.67 15.59
N HIS A 18 11.03 -5.71 15.22
CA HIS A 18 9.94 -6.29 16.00
C HIS A 18 9.15 -7.30 15.17
N THR A 19 8.34 -8.14 15.81
CA THR A 19 7.47 -9.09 15.09
C THR A 19 6.50 -8.33 14.18
N GLU A 20 6.36 -8.80 12.94
CA GLU A 20 5.46 -8.17 11.96
C GLU A 20 4.00 -8.30 12.37
N ASN A 21 3.18 -7.30 12.00
CA ASN A 21 1.72 -7.35 12.15
C ASN A 21 1.24 -7.56 13.61
N THR A 22 1.97 -7.01 14.58
CA THR A 22 1.58 -7.04 15.99
C THR A 22 1.37 -5.63 16.55
N ILE A 23 0.56 -5.51 17.59
CA ILE A 23 0.34 -4.21 18.27
C ILE A 23 1.66 -3.63 18.76
N HIS A 24 2.54 -4.45 19.33
CA HIS A 24 3.87 -4.00 19.75
C HIS A 24 4.68 -3.44 18.57
N GLY A 25 4.67 -4.13 17.42
CA GLY A 25 5.34 -3.64 16.21
C GLY A 25 4.77 -2.32 15.70
N PHE A 26 3.45 -2.10 15.82
CA PHE A 26 2.79 -0.84 15.43
C PHE A 26 3.11 0.31 16.39
N GLU A 27 3.07 0.07 17.70
CA GLU A 27 3.47 1.07 18.72
C GLU A 27 4.91 1.52 18.51
N ARG A 28 5.83 0.55 18.36
CA ARG A 28 7.25 0.82 18.14
C ARG A 28 7.48 1.59 16.86
N CYS A 29 6.69 1.35 15.81
CA CYS A 29 6.73 2.14 14.59
C CYS A 29 6.41 3.61 14.86
N PHE A 30 5.32 3.92 15.55
CA PHE A 30 4.97 5.32 15.85
C PHE A 30 5.96 5.98 16.82
N GLU A 31 6.55 5.24 17.76
CA GLU A 31 7.62 5.75 18.64
C GLU A 31 8.87 6.21 17.89
N THR A 32 9.11 5.72 16.67
CA THR A 32 10.21 6.20 15.82
C THR A 32 9.99 7.62 15.28
N GLY A 33 8.75 8.12 15.31
CA GLY A 33 8.33 9.35 14.65
C GLY A 33 7.65 9.13 13.29
N ALA A 34 7.57 7.90 12.80
CA ALA A 34 6.70 7.56 11.67
C ALA A 34 5.22 7.82 12.03
N THR A 35 4.43 8.29 11.08
CA THR A 35 3.00 8.62 11.30
C THR A 35 2.06 7.61 10.65
N ILE A 36 2.59 6.64 9.91
CA ILE A 36 1.81 5.61 9.24
C ILE A 36 2.48 4.26 9.50
N PHE A 37 1.69 3.22 9.77
CA PHE A 37 2.13 1.85 9.56
C PHE A 37 1.24 1.19 8.50
N GLU A 38 1.83 0.27 7.76
CA GLU A 38 1.15 -0.61 6.84
C GLU A 38 0.84 -1.95 7.53
N THR A 39 -0.28 -2.58 7.17
CA THR A 39 -0.65 -3.91 7.65
C THR A 39 -1.50 -4.68 6.64
N ASP A 40 -1.46 -6.00 6.72
CA ASP A 40 -1.99 -6.91 5.71
C ASP A 40 -3.32 -7.53 6.14
N VAL A 41 -4.37 -7.44 5.30
CA VAL A 41 -5.71 -7.93 5.67
C VAL A 41 -6.11 -9.18 4.89
N TRP A 42 -6.58 -10.21 5.59
CA TRP A 42 -7.24 -11.40 5.06
C TRP A 42 -8.64 -11.60 5.63
N THR A 43 -9.50 -12.28 4.88
CA THR A 43 -10.84 -12.69 5.32
C THR A 43 -10.86 -14.19 5.61
N THR A 44 -11.28 -14.61 6.80
CA THR A 44 -11.48 -16.03 7.14
C THR A 44 -12.66 -16.62 6.36
N ARG A 45 -12.87 -17.94 6.45
CA ARG A 45 -14.02 -18.60 5.79
C ARG A 45 -15.36 -18.07 6.29
N ASP A 46 -15.46 -17.78 7.58
CA ASP A 46 -16.60 -17.20 8.29
C ASP A 46 -16.59 -15.66 8.33
N GLU A 47 -15.86 -15.03 7.41
CA GLU A 47 -15.89 -13.57 7.15
C GLU A 47 -15.32 -12.67 8.26
N VAL A 48 -14.58 -13.22 9.21
CA VAL A 48 -13.79 -12.43 10.17
C VAL A 48 -12.54 -11.89 9.49
N LEU A 49 -12.24 -10.61 9.68
CA LEU A 49 -11.02 -10.00 9.14
C LEU A 49 -9.85 -10.21 10.10
N VAL A 50 -8.76 -10.77 9.59
CA VAL A 50 -7.54 -11.05 10.36
C VAL A 50 -6.32 -10.43 9.70
N ILE A 51 -5.29 -10.21 10.52
CA ILE A 51 -4.08 -9.52 10.13
C ILE A 51 -2.94 -10.52 9.93
N SER A 52 -2.48 -10.66 8.69
CA SER A 52 -1.31 -11.47 8.36
C SER A 52 -0.84 -11.19 6.93
N HIS A 53 0.48 -11.27 6.70
CA HIS A 53 0.99 -11.12 5.34
C HIS A 53 0.63 -12.32 4.45
N ASP A 54 0.84 -13.53 4.96
CA ASP A 54 0.69 -14.75 4.17
C ASP A 54 -0.74 -15.29 4.30
N VAL A 55 -1.19 -16.00 3.26
CA VAL A 55 -2.48 -16.71 3.33
C VAL A 55 -2.39 -17.96 4.23
N ASN A 56 -1.19 -18.48 4.47
CA ASN A 56 -0.92 -19.64 5.31
C ASN A 56 -0.25 -19.24 6.62
N THR A 57 -0.62 -19.91 7.72
CA THR A 57 -0.10 -19.58 9.06
C THR A 57 1.35 -20.02 9.31
N LYS A 58 1.89 -20.89 8.46
CA LYS A 58 3.14 -21.63 8.63
C LYS A 58 4.39 -20.81 8.95
N ARG A 59 4.57 -19.65 8.34
CA ARG A 59 5.81 -18.88 8.51
C ARG A 59 5.88 -18.15 9.85
N VAL A 60 4.74 -17.68 10.35
CA VAL A 60 4.70 -16.68 11.42
C VAL A 60 3.99 -17.18 12.67
N PHE A 61 3.16 -18.22 12.58
CA PHE A 61 2.32 -18.64 13.69
C PHE A 61 2.55 -20.10 14.13
N CYS A 62 2.48 -20.32 15.44
CA CYS A 62 2.37 -21.61 16.09
C CYS A 62 1.05 -21.70 16.88
N ASP A 63 0.69 -22.90 17.31
CA ASP A 63 -0.41 -23.09 18.27
C ASP A 63 0.00 -22.66 19.70
N GLU A 64 -0.91 -22.82 20.66
CA GLU A 64 -0.68 -22.42 22.06
C GLU A 64 0.42 -23.22 22.76
N ASP A 65 0.72 -24.42 22.26
CA ASP A 65 1.79 -25.29 22.76
C ASP A 65 3.12 -25.07 22.02
N GLY A 66 3.14 -24.18 21.02
CA GLY A 66 4.31 -23.84 20.23
C GLY A 66 4.56 -24.76 19.03
N ASN A 67 3.61 -25.61 18.65
CA ASN A 67 3.74 -26.48 17.47
C ASN A 67 3.48 -25.72 16.16
N GLU A 68 4.11 -26.19 15.09
CA GLU A 68 3.90 -25.65 13.73
C GLU A 68 2.44 -25.77 13.28
N THR A 69 1.98 -24.77 12.52
CA THR A 69 0.64 -24.76 11.91
C THR A 69 0.72 -24.53 10.41
N ASP A 70 -0.32 -24.88 9.66
CA ASP A 70 -0.38 -24.62 8.20
C ASP A 70 -1.83 -24.42 7.72
N PHE A 71 -2.59 -23.61 8.46
CA PHE A 71 -3.96 -23.29 8.08
C PHE A 71 -3.94 -22.31 6.91
N ASN A 72 -4.81 -22.54 5.92
CA ASN A 72 -5.13 -21.54 4.91
C ASN A 72 -6.24 -20.64 5.46
N ILE A 73 -5.93 -19.37 5.69
CA ILE A 73 -6.82 -18.39 6.32
C ILE A 73 -8.16 -18.29 5.57
N LEU A 74 -8.15 -18.25 4.22
CA LEU A 74 -9.35 -18.10 3.40
C LEU A 74 -10.32 -19.31 3.47
N GLU A 75 -9.84 -20.43 4.02
CA GLU A 75 -10.52 -21.73 4.04
C GLU A 75 -10.81 -22.21 5.47
N THR A 76 -10.38 -21.45 6.49
CA THR A 76 -10.48 -21.80 7.91
C THR A 76 -11.37 -20.80 8.64
N ASP A 77 -12.21 -21.27 9.57
CA ASP A 77 -13.02 -20.40 10.42
C ASP A 77 -12.16 -19.76 11.51
N PHE A 78 -12.51 -18.55 11.94
CA PHE A 78 -11.70 -17.78 12.88
C PHE A 78 -11.48 -18.50 14.21
N GLU A 79 -12.47 -19.22 14.73
CA GLU A 79 -12.33 -19.93 16.01
C GLU A 79 -11.18 -20.96 16.01
N GLN A 80 -10.80 -21.49 14.85
CA GLN A 80 -9.62 -22.38 14.73
C GLN A 80 -8.30 -21.60 14.68
N LEU A 81 -8.33 -20.34 14.23
CA LEU A 81 -7.15 -19.47 14.09
C LEU A 81 -6.91 -18.61 15.34
N ARG A 82 -7.95 -18.35 16.14
CA ARG A 82 -7.93 -17.54 17.35
C ARG A 82 -6.87 -17.95 18.38
N PRO A 83 -6.58 -19.25 18.60
CA PRO A 83 -5.55 -19.68 19.55
C PRO A 83 -4.11 -19.41 19.06
N LEU A 84 -3.91 -19.10 17.78
CA LEU A 84 -2.58 -18.97 17.21
C LEU A 84 -1.79 -17.82 17.83
N ARG A 85 -0.47 -18.03 17.93
CA ARG A 85 0.50 -17.07 18.45
C ARG A 85 1.65 -16.90 17.49
N THR A 86 2.23 -15.72 17.45
CA THR A 86 3.44 -15.47 16.66
C THR A 86 4.61 -16.28 17.20
N ILE A 87 5.38 -16.87 16.29
CA ILE A 87 6.60 -17.58 16.63
C ILE A 87 7.60 -16.57 17.22
N GLY A 88 8.15 -16.87 18.38
CA GLY A 88 9.12 -16.02 19.08
C GLY A 88 8.49 -15.04 20.06
N SER A 89 7.65 -14.09 19.61
CA SER A 89 7.07 -13.09 20.52
C SER A 89 5.84 -13.58 21.29
N GLY A 90 5.15 -14.62 20.81
CA GLY A 90 3.97 -15.17 21.49
C GLY A 90 2.76 -14.23 21.48
N GLU A 91 2.72 -13.26 20.56
CA GLU A 91 1.60 -12.32 20.40
C GLU A 91 0.45 -12.97 19.62
N PRO A 92 -0.82 -12.63 19.88
CA PRO A 92 -1.95 -13.26 19.21
C PRO A 92 -2.04 -12.89 17.73
N LEU A 93 -2.61 -13.80 16.92
CA LEU A 93 -3.17 -13.42 15.62
C LEU A 93 -4.27 -12.39 15.85
N LEU A 94 -4.10 -11.18 15.30
CA LEU A 94 -5.04 -10.08 15.49
C LEU A 94 -6.22 -10.16 14.51
N THR A 95 -7.41 -9.84 14.99
CA THR A 95 -8.51 -9.43 14.12
C THR A 95 -8.31 -7.96 13.69
N PHE A 96 -8.96 -7.56 12.59
CA PHE A 96 -8.96 -6.15 12.19
C PHE A 96 -9.58 -5.26 13.28
N GLN A 97 -10.64 -5.73 13.94
CA GLN A 97 -11.22 -4.98 15.06
C GLN A 97 -10.27 -4.81 16.25
N ASP A 98 -9.37 -5.77 16.52
CA ASP A 98 -8.35 -5.61 17.57
C ASP A 98 -7.40 -4.45 17.24
N VAL A 99 -6.95 -4.37 15.98
CA VAL A 99 -6.13 -3.26 15.49
C VAL A 99 -6.90 -1.94 15.58
N LEU A 100 -8.16 -1.89 15.14
CA LEU A 100 -8.97 -0.68 15.20
C LEU A 100 -9.20 -0.19 16.63
N ARG A 101 -9.50 -1.10 17.57
CA ARG A 101 -9.70 -0.76 18.99
C ARG A 101 -8.44 -0.17 19.60
N TRP A 102 -7.29 -0.82 19.38
CA TRP A 102 -6.00 -0.31 19.82
C TRP A 102 -5.71 1.06 19.20
N PHE A 103 -5.89 1.21 17.89
CA PHE A 103 -5.59 2.44 17.18
C PHE A 103 -6.45 3.63 17.63
N VAL A 104 -7.75 3.42 17.88
CA VAL A 104 -8.63 4.44 18.47
C VAL A 104 -8.15 4.85 19.86
N GLY A 105 -7.73 3.89 20.70
CA GLY A 105 -7.12 4.16 22.00
C GLY A 105 -5.86 5.01 21.86
N TYR A 106 -4.93 4.57 21.00
CA TYR A 106 -3.66 5.26 20.73
C TYR A 106 -3.86 6.71 20.30
N VAL A 107 -4.77 6.96 19.34
CA VAL A 107 -5.08 8.31 18.84
C VAL A 107 -5.74 9.20 19.91
N LYS A 108 -6.50 8.64 20.84
CA LYS A 108 -7.13 9.41 21.93
C LYS A 108 -6.15 9.76 23.04
N GLU A 109 -5.22 8.86 23.35
CA GLU A 109 -4.26 9.03 24.44
C GLU A 109 -3.06 9.89 24.04
N THR A 110 -2.69 9.90 22.77
CA THR A 110 -1.58 10.71 22.28
C THR A 110 -1.92 12.19 22.30
N THR A 111 -1.12 12.99 23.02
CA THR A 111 -1.20 14.46 22.99
C THR A 111 -0.54 15.07 21.75
N SER A 112 0.00 14.23 20.87
CA SER A 112 0.67 14.65 19.64
C SER A 112 -0.31 15.31 18.67
N ARG A 113 0.16 16.32 17.94
CA ARG A 113 -0.57 16.90 16.79
C ARG A 113 -0.45 16.04 15.52
N ALA A 114 0.31 14.95 15.57
CA ALA A 114 0.52 14.09 14.41
C ALA A 114 -0.79 13.39 13.99
N GLU A 115 -1.06 13.39 12.69
CA GLU A 115 -2.15 12.61 12.11
C GLU A 115 -1.67 11.18 11.83
N PHE A 116 -1.91 10.28 12.80
CA PHE A 116 -1.61 8.86 12.64
C PHE A 116 -2.54 8.19 11.63
N LYS A 117 -2.01 7.27 10.82
CA LYS A 117 -2.76 6.53 9.80
C LYS A 117 -2.39 5.04 9.77
N ILE A 118 -3.31 4.24 9.24
CA ILE A 118 -3.09 2.84 8.89
C ILE A 118 -3.20 2.71 7.36
N LEU A 119 -2.19 2.14 6.72
CA LEU A 119 -2.25 1.72 5.32
C LEU A 119 -2.60 0.22 5.26
N LEU A 120 -3.74 -0.13 4.68
CA LEU A 120 -4.20 -1.51 4.58
C LEU A 120 -3.76 -2.13 3.24
N ASP A 121 -2.94 -3.17 3.24
CA ASP A 121 -2.76 -4.04 2.06
C ASP A 121 -3.91 -5.05 1.99
N LEU A 122 -4.88 -4.80 1.09
CA LEU A 122 -5.95 -5.75 0.82
C LEU A 122 -5.44 -6.84 -0.12
N LYS A 123 -5.13 -8.00 0.46
CA LYS A 123 -4.51 -9.10 -0.28
C LYS A 123 -5.38 -9.56 -1.44
N ASN A 124 -4.73 -9.72 -2.60
CA ASN A 124 -5.41 -9.88 -3.88
C ASN A 124 -6.38 -11.07 -3.94
N ALA A 125 -6.15 -12.13 -3.16
CA ALA A 125 -7.01 -13.31 -3.19
C ALA A 125 -8.28 -13.20 -2.32
N ASN A 126 -8.41 -12.17 -1.49
CA ASN A 126 -9.64 -11.88 -0.77
C ASN A 126 -10.81 -11.61 -1.73
N PRO A 127 -12.04 -11.96 -1.39
CA PRO A 127 -13.20 -11.58 -2.20
C PRO A 127 -13.45 -10.05 -2.13
N PRO A 128 -14.03 -9.40 -3.17
CA PRO A 128 -14.26 -7.96 -3.17
C PRO A 128 -15.13 -7.46 -2.01
N LYS A 129 -16.04 -8.31 -1.52
CA LYS A 129 -16.87 -8.03 -0.33
C LYS A 129 -16.08 -7.69 0.92
N LEU A 130 -14.77 -8.01 0.98
CA LEU A 130 -13.85 -7.52 2.02
C LEU A 130 -14.02 -6.02 2.29
N LEU A 131 -14.22 -5.21 1.25
CA LEU A 131 -14.40 -3.76 1.42
C LEU A 131 -15.64 -3.41 2.26
N ARG A 132 -16.71 -4.20 2.16
CA ARG A 132 -17.90 -4.01 3.00
C ARG A 132 -17.62 -4.41 4.45
N LEU A 133 -16.97 -5.56 4.64
CA LEU A 133 -16.58 -6.05 5.97
C LEU A 133 -15.66 -5.05 6.70
N LEU A 134 -14.73 -4.41 5.99
CA LEU A 134 -13.89 -3.35 6.55
C LEU A 134 -14.71 -2.18 7.11
N LEU A 135 -15.73 -1.71 6.38
CA LEU A 135 -16.57 -0.61 6.85
C LEU A 135 -17.46 -1.03 8.03
N GLU A 136 -17.95 -2.27 8.02
CA GLU A 136 -18.73 -2.84 9.12
C GLU A 136 -17.87 -2.94 10.40
N ASP A 137 -16.63 -3.43 10.30
CA ASP A 137 -15.69 -3.47 11.43
C ASP A 137 -15.30 -2.06 11.94
N MET A 138 -15.06 -1.11 11.03
CA MET A 138 -14.79 0.29 11.40
C MET A 138 -15.95 0.90 12.19
N LEU A 139 -17.19 0.76 11.68
CA LEU A 139 -18.40 1.28 12.32
C LEU A 139 -18.73 0.57 13.64
N ALA A 140 -18.37 -0.71 13.77
CA ALA A 140 -18.55 -1.46 15.02
C ALA A 140 -17.60 -0.96 16.13
N VAL A 141 -16.42 -0.43 15.78
CA VAL A 141 -15.44 0.09 16.73
C VAL A 141 -15.59 1.60 16.99
N HIS A 142 -15.89 2.37 15.96
CA HIS A 142 -16.15 3.81 16.03
C HIS A 142 -17.21 4.20 14.99
N ASP A 143 -18.38 4.62 15.45
CA ASP A 143 -19.62 4.75 14.68
C ASP A 143 -19.68 5.97 13.74
N ASP A 144 -18.68 6.84 13.78
CA ASP A 144 -18.48 7.89 12.77
C ASP A 144 -17.52 7.43 11.67
N LEU A 145 -18.07 7.12 10.49
CA LEU A 145 -17.27 6.68 9.35
C LEU A 145 -16.32 7.79 8.84
N ALA A 146 -16.73 9.06 8.92
CA ALA A 146 -15.95 10.15 8.36
C ALA A 146 -14.68 10.43 9.19
N TRP A 147 -14.70 10.10 10.48
CA TRP A 147 -13.52 10.12 11.35
C TRP A 147 -12.40 9.20 10.84
N TRP A 148 -12.74 8.11 10.17
CA TRP A 148 -11.77 7.15 9.62
C TRP A 148 -11.13 7.61 8.31
N PHE A 149 -11.74 8.53 7.55
CA PHE A 149 -11.23 8.94 6.23
C PHE A 149 -9.78 9.43 6.22
N PRO A 150 -9.35 10.35 7.12
CA PRO A 150 -7.94 10.77 7.16
C PRO A 150 -7.00 9.72 7.77
N ARG A 151 -7.54 8.66 8.38
CA ARG A 151 -6.82 7.70 9.22
C ARG A 151 -6.61 6.35 8.58
N ILE A 152 -7.39 6.00 7.55
CA ILE A 152 -7.26 4.74 6.83
C ILE A 152 -6.94 5.02 5.36
N GLN A 153 -5.89 4.39 4.87
CA GLN A 153 -5.54 4.30 3.47
C GLN A 153 -5.77 2.86 3.00
N ILE A 154 -6.35 2.68 1.81
CA ILE A 154 -6.72 1.35 1.29
C ILE A 154 -5.84 1.02 0.08
N GLY A 155 -4.92 0.08 0.24
CA GLY A 155 -4.11 -0.50 -0.81
C GLY A 155 -4.79 -1.69 -1.49
N VAL A 156 -4.90 -1.68 -2.81
CA VAL A 156 -5.53 -2.75 -3.61
C VAL A 156 -4.61 -3.22 -4.73
N TRP A 157 -4.61 -4.52 -5.00
CA TRP A 157 -3.81 -5.13 -6.08
C TRP A 157 -4.58 -5.34 -7.39
N ASN A 158 -5.92 -5.27 -7.34
CA ASN A 158 -6.77 -5.56 -8.49
C ASN A 158 -7.92 -4.57 -8.61
N LEU A 159 -8.18 -4.12 -9.84
CA LEU A 159 -9.20 -3.13 -10.17
C LEU A 159 -10.61 -3.56 -9.73
N ARG A 160 -10.86 -4.87 -9.57
CA ARG A 160 -12.12 -5.41 -9.07
C ARG A 160 -12.56 -4.84 -7.72
N PHE A 161 -11.63 -4.49 -6.82
CA PHE A 161 -11.97 -3.86 -5.55
C PHE A 161 -12.53 -2.44 -5.77
N VAL A 162 -11.86 -1.63 -6.60
CA VAL A 162 -12.30 -0.27 -6.93
C VAL A 162 -13.61 -0.30 -7.74
N LYS A 163 -13.74 -1.26 -8.66
CA LYS A 163 -14.99 -1.49 -9.39
C LYS A 163 -16.12 -1.85 -8.45
N TYR A 164 -15.90 -2.78 -7.52
CA TYR A 164 -16.90 -3.18 -6.53
C TYR A 164 -17.39 -1.97 -5.70
N LEU A 165 -16.49 -1.10 -5.22
CA LEU A 165 -16.87 0.15 -4.53
C LEU A 165 -17.82 1.03 -5.36
N ASN A 166 -17.59 1.12 -6.66
CA ASN A 166 -18.38 1.97 -7.56
C ASN A 166 -19.66 1.30 -8.07
N GLN A 167 -19.75 -0.03 -8.03
CA GLN A 167 -20.85 -0.82 -8.61
C GLN A 167 -21.89 -1.24 -7.56
N ASP A 168 -21.49 -1.49 -6.31
CA ASP A 168 -22.42 -1.98 -5.30
C ASP A 168 -23.31 -0.84 -4.72
N PRO A 169 -24.64 -0.99 -4.71
CA PRO A 169 -25.56 0.03 -4.17
C PRO A 169 -25.34 0.37 -2.70
N TYR A 170 -24.76 -0.53 -1.91
CA TYR A 170 -24.45 -0.31 -0.50
C TYR A 170 -23.55 0.93 -0.33
N PHE A 171 -22.44 1.01 -1.07
CA PHE A 171 -21.50 2.13 -0.96
C PHE A 171 -22.11 3.44 -1.48
N GLN A 172 -22.92 3.39 -2.53
CA GLN A 172 -23.58 4.59 -3.04
C GLN A 172 -24.54 5.19 -1.99
N THR A 173 -25.35 4.33 -1.36
CA THR A 173 -26.29 4.74 -0.31
C THR A 173 -25.55 5.32 0.89
N LEU A 174 -24.48 4.64 1.33
CA LEU A 174 -23.69 5.05 2.47
C LEU A 174 -22.99 6.38 2.23
N PHE A 175 -22.23 6.53 1.13
CA PHE A 175 -21.36 7.70 0.93
C PHE A 175 -22.07 8.95 0.38
N LEU A 176 -23.21 8.82 -0.32
CA LEU A 176 -23.99 9.99 -0.73
C LEU A 176 -24.60 10.75 0.45
N GLY A 177 -24.80 10.07 1.59
CA GLY A 177 -25.31 10.68 2.82
C GLY A 177 -24.24 11.31 3.73
N LEU A 178 -22.95 11.04 3.49
CA LEU A 178 -21.87 11.47 4.38
C LEU A 178 -21.40 12.89 4.06
N GLN A 179 -21.06 13.62 5.10
CA GLN A 179 -20.40 14.92 4.97
C GLN A 179 -18.88 14.73 4.94
N PRO A 180 -18.14 15.55 4.17
CA PRO A 180 -16.68 15.54 4.21
C PRO A 180 -16.15 15.86 5.62
N TYR A 181 -15.03 15.24 5.97
CA TYR A 181 -14.34 15.44 7.25
C TYR A 181 -12.87 15.78 7.00
N ASN A 182 -12.38 16.90 7.55
CA ASN A 182 -11.00 17.38 7.36
C ASN A 182 -10.53 17.40 5.88
N GLY A 183 -11.43 17.75 4.96
CA GLY A 183 -11.13 17.78 3.51
C GLY A 183 -11.22 16.42 2.81
N TYR A 184 -11.50 15.34 3.53
CA TYR A 184 -11.72 14.01 2.98
C TYR A 184 -13.21 13.74 2.77
N SER A 185 -13.59 13.28 1.58
CA SER A 185 -14.94 12.77 1.31
C SER A 185 -15.02 11.24 1.37
N CYS A 186 -13.89 10.55 1.26
CA CYS A 186 -13.72 9.11 1.47
C CYS A 186 -12.25 8.79 1.77
N PHE A 187 -11.97 7.49 1.95
CA PHE A 187 -10.63 6.93 2.03
C PHE A 187 -9.81 7.19 0.76
N ASP A 188 -8.52 7.39 0.92
CA ASP A 188 -7.57 7.33 -0.18
C ASP A 188 -7.32 5.88 -0.59
N ILE A 189 -7.53 5.58 -1.87
CA ILE A 189 -7.31 4.26 -2.45
C ILE A 189 -6.01 4.27 -3.25
N TYR A 190 -5.10 3.37 -2.92
CA TYR A 190 -3.80 3.19 -3.57
C TYR A 190 -3.80 1.90 -4.38
N HIS A 191 -3.40 1.98 -5.65
CA HIS A 191 -3.06 0.75 -6.39
C HIS A 191 -1.68 0.27 -5.95
N ILE A 192 -1.57 -0.94 -5.40
CA ILE A 192 -0.30 -1.60 -5.08
C ILE A 192 0.17 -2.39 -6.30
N LEU A 193 1.42 -2.21 -6.70
CA LEU A 193 1.91 -2.77 -7.96
C LEU A 193 3.40 -3.11 -7.97
N LEU A 194 3.74 -4.03 -8.88
CA LEU A 194 5.11 -4.36 -9.25
C LEU A 194 5.59 -3.56 -10.47
N SER A 195 4.71 -3.33 -11.45
CA SER A 195 5.04 -2.65 -12.70
C SER A 195 4.18 -1.40 -12.87
N TRP A 196 4.79 -0.21 -13.02
CA TRP A 196 4.05 1.05 -13.17
C TRP A 196 3.04 1.04 -14.33
N GLN A 197 3.30 0.23 -15.37
CA GLN A 197 2.41 0.04 -16.52
C GLN A 197 1.03 -0.49 -16.10
N ASP A 198 0.96 -1.34 -15.08
CA ASP A 198 -0.29 -1.92 -14.60
C ASP A 198 -1.23 -0.84 -14.06
N SER A 199 -0.67 0.25 -13.51
CA SER A 199 -1.45 1.39 -13.03
C SER A 199 -2.13 2.17 -14.13
N MET A 200 -1.64 2.12 -15.38
CA MET A 200 -2.25 2.87 -16.48
C MET A 200 -3.72 2.49 -16.68
N VAL A 201 -4.09 1.24 -16.41
CA VAL A 201 -5.49 0.76 -16.45
C VAL A 201 -6.34 1.43 -15.37
N TYR A 202 -5.80 1.66 -14.17
CA TYR A 202 -6.51 2.34 -13.07
C TYR A 202 -6.67 3.84 -13.34
N LEU A 203 -5.68 4.48 -13.96
CA LEU A 203 -5.79 5.86 -14.41
C LEU A 203 -6.86 5.97 -15.51
N GLY A 204 -6.91 5.01 -16.44
CA GLY A 204 -7.99 4.91 -17.42
C GLY A 204 -9.37 4.70 -16.76
N TYR A 205 -9.44 3.91 -15.69
CA TYR A 205 -10.66 3.74 -14.92
C TYR A 205 -11.10 5.03 -14.21
N ASN A 206 -10.17 5.83 -13.67
CA ASN A 206 -10.46 7.16 -13.14
C ASN A 206 -11.06 8.09 -14.22
N ASP A 207 -10.49 8.09 -15.42
CA ASP A 207 -11.00 8.87 -16.54
C ASP A 207 -12.41 8.39 -16.94
N TYR A 208 -12.65 7.08 -16.97
CA TYR A 208 -13.97 6.50 -17.18
C TYR A 208 -14.98 6.94 -16.10
N LEU A 209 -14.61 6.89 -14.81
CA LEU A 209 -15.47 7.38 -13.72
C LEU A 209 -15.83 8.86 -13.90
N ALA A 210 -14.93 9.68 -14.44
CA ALA A 210 -15.22 11.08 -14.72
C ALA A 210 -16.35 11.26 -15.74
N THR A 211 -16.50 10.34 -16.71
CA THR A 211 -17.58 10.34 -17.71
C THR A 211 -18.96 9.96 -17.14
N LEU A 212 -19.00 9.27 -16.00
CA LEU A 212 -20.25 8.81 -15.39
C LEU A 212 -21.10 9.98 -14.85
N PRO A 213 -22.42 9.78 -14.67
CA PRO A 213 -23.33 10.80 -14.12
C PRO A 213 -22.83 11.42 -12.81
N LYS A 214 -23.08 12.72 -12.64
CA LYS A 214 -22.62 13.52 -11.48
C LYS A 214 -23.33 13.17 -10.17
N ASN A 215 -24.50 12.54 -10.24
CA ASN A 215 -25.31 12.16 -9.07
C ASN A 215 -24.87 10.84 -8.42
N ARG A 216 -23.66 10.35 -8.73
CA ARG A 216 -23.08 9.13 -8.17
C ARG A 216 -21.86 9.48 -7.35
N TYR A 217 -21.65 8.74 -6.27
CA TYR A 217 -20.37 8.78 -5.57
C TYR A 217 -19.33 8.02 -6.40
N LYS A 218 -18.14 8.61 -6.58
CA LYS A 218 -17.08 8.08 -7.46
C LYS A 218 -15.82 7.80 -6.64
N PHE A 219 -15.54 6.53 -6.39
CA PHE A 219 -14.32 6.10 -5.71
C PHE A 219 -13.20 6.00 -6.74
N ARG A 220 -12.34 7.01 -6.79
CA ARG A 220 -11.15 7.02 -7.65
C ARG A 220 -9.95 6.42 -6.93
N VAL A 221 -8.99 5.91 -7.71
CA VAL A 221 -7.64 5.69 -7.18
C VAL A 221 -6.99 7.05 -6.96
N ALA A 222 -6.60 7.32 -5.71
CA ALA A 222 -5.99 8.56 -5.26
C ALA A 222 -4.45 8.53 -5.36
N GLY A 223 -3.86 7.33 -5.35
CA GLY A 223 -2.41 7.18 -5.43
C GLY A 223 -1.97 5.80 -5.89
N VAL A 224 -0.65 5.63 -5.92
CA VAL A 224 -0.02 4.35 -6.23
C VAL A 224 1.02 4.01 -5.18
N SER A 225 1.20 2.72 -4.92
CA SER A 225 2.24 2.17 -4.06
C SER A 225 3.04 1.14 -4.85
N LEU A 226 4.20 1.55 -5.35
CA LEU A 226 4.98 0.78 -6.32
C LEU A 226 6.24 0.19 -5.71
N ILE A 227 6.61 -1.00 -6.15
CA ILE A 227 7.91 -1.55 -5.78
C ILE A 227 9.03 -0.60 -6.23
N HIS A 228 10.04 -0.38 -5.38
CA HIS A 228 11.07 0.64 -5.55
C HIS A 228 11.79 0.53 -6.88
N VAL A 229 12.15 -0.69 -7.28
CA VAL A 229 12.79 -0.94 -8.60
C VAL A 229 11.93 -0.49 -9.79
N SER A 230 10.60 -0.41 -9.65
CA SER A 230 9.70 0.04 -10.72
C SER A 230 9.94 1.51 -11.10
N THR A 231 10.53 2.29 -10.20
CA THR A 231 10.92 3.68 -10.46
C THR A 231 12.17 3.81 -11.33
N TRP A 232 12.95 2.73 -11.49
CA TRP A 232 14.28 2.75 -12.12
C TRP A 232 14.22 2.61 -13.65
N SER A 233 13.38 3.41 -14.30
CA SER A 233 13.30 3.43 -15.77
C SER A 233 13.07 4.83 -16.32
N ALA A 234 13.64 5.12 -17.49
CA ALA A 234 13.36 6.36 -18.22
C ALA A 234 11.88 6.42 -18.58
N ASP A 235 11.29 5.29 -18.99
CA ASP A 235 9.86 5.20 -19.27
C ASP A 235 8.98 5.54 -18.05
N PHE A 236 9.39 5.19 -16.83
CA PHE A 236 8.66 5.62 -15.63
C PHE A 236 8.61 7.14 -15.54
N LEU A 237 9.75 7.81 -15.73
CA LEU A 237 9.84 9.27 -15.68
C LEU A 237 9.15 9.93 -16.89
N GLU A 238 9.31 9.39 -18.09
CA GLU A 238 8.83 10.02 -19.33
C GLU A 238 7.35 9.71 -19.63
N LYS A 239 6.81 8.59 -19.15
CA LYS A 239 5.44 8.13 -19.48
C LYS A 239 4.53 8.10 -18.26
N PHE A 240 4.98 7.52 -17.15
CA PHE A 240 4.12 7.36 -15.97
C PHE A 240 3.98 8.67 -15.19
N MET A 241 5.09 9.33 -14.86
CA MET A 241 5.05 10.53 -14.02
C MET A 241 4.20 11.68 -14.59
N PRO A 242 4.19 11.97 -15.91
CA PRO A 242 3.24 12.92 -16.47
C PRO A 242 1.77 12.53 -16.26
N ALA A 243 1.45 11.24 -16.37
CA ALA A 243 0.10 10.74 -16.16
C ALA A 243 -0.30 10.81 -14.68
N ALA A 244 0.62 10.45 -13.78
CA ALA A 244 0.43 10.57 -12.34
C ALA A 244 0.21 12.03 -11.92
N LYS A 245 1.00 12.96 -12.46
CA LYS A 245 0.86 14.40 -12.18
C LYS A 245 -0.47 14.96 -12.70
N ARG A 246 -0.90 14.55 -13.91
CA ARG A 246 -2.18 14.99 -14.51
C ARG A 246 -3.39 14.62 -13.66
N GLN A 247 -3.37 13.45 -13.02
CA GLN A 247 -4.47 12.99 -12.16
C GLN A 247 -4.26 13.33 -10.67
N ASP A 248 -3.22 14.10 -10.35
CA ASP A 248 -2.84 14.49 -8.99
C ASP A 248 -2.70 13.28 -8.05
N LEU A 249 -1.95 12.28 -8.50
CA LEU A 249 -1.74 11.06 -7.74
C LEU A 249 -0.73 11.25 -6.62
N LYS A 250 -1.05 10.66 -5.47
CA LYS A 250 -0.11 10.42 -4.37
C LYS A 250 0.85 9.28 -4.72
N LEU A 251 2.12 9.39 -4.33
CA LEU A 251 3.17 8.47 -4.78
C LEU A 251 3.88 7.79 -3.62
N TYR A 252 3.72 6.48 -3.47
CA TYR A 252 4.39 5.69 -2.44
C TYR A 252 5.28 4.62 -3.06
N THR A 253 6.34 4.23 -2.37
CA THR A 253 7.20 3.14 -2.85
C THR A 253 7.68 2.19 -1.75
N TRP A 254 7.84 0.91 -2.09
CA TRP A 254 8.16 -0.19 -1.16
C TRP A 254 9.17 -1.19 -1.76
N THR A 255 9.98 -1.93 -1.02
CA THR A 255 10.36 -1.66 0.36
C THR A 255 11.63 -0.79 0.32
N VAL A 256 11.69 0.30 1.08
CA VAL A 256 12.84 1.21 1.06
C VAL A 256 13.61 1.04 2.37
N ASN A 257 14.71 0.30 2.33
CA ASN A 257 15.47 -0.07 3.52
C ASN A 257 16.85 0.61 3.59
N ARG A 258 17.18 1.47 2.63
CA ARG A 258 18.44 2.23 2.60
C ARG A 258 18.19 3.72 2.39
N VAL A 259 18.98 4.56 3.08
CA VAL A 259 18.92 6.02 2.95
C VAL A 259 19.15 6.49 1.50
N SER A 260 20.00 5.80 0.73
CA SER A 260 20.22 6.13 -0.69
C SER A 260 18.98 5.92 -1.57
N GLN A 261 18.17 4.88 -1.29
CA GLN A 261 16.91 4.62 -1.97
C GLN A 261 15.86 5.70 -1.61
N LEU A 262 15.79 6.07 -0.33
CA LEU A 262 14.95 7.17 0.15
C LEU A 262 15.33 8.49 -0.55
N LYS A 263 16.62 8.83 -0.61
CA LYS A 263 17.12 10.04 -1.31
C LYS A 263 16.71 10.08 -2.78
N TYR A 264 16.93 8.98 -3.48
CA TYR A 264 16.55 8.85 -4.88
C TYR A 264 15.05 9.10 -5.09
N PHE A 265 14.19 8.45 -4.30
CA PHE A 265 12.74 8.59 -4.45
C PHE A 265 12.24 9.99 -4.07
N CYS A 266 12.75 10.56 -2.98
CA CYS A 266 12.43 11.94 -2.59
C CYS A 266 12.78 12.94 -3.70
N ALA A 267 13.91 12.75 -4.37
CA ALA A 267 14.35 13.65 -5.43
C ALA A 267 13.44 13.55 -6.67
N ILE A 268 12.94 12.36 -7.02
CA ILE A 268 11.88 12.20 -8.02
C ILE A 268 10.61 12.95 -7.60
N ALA A 269 10.13 12.74 -6.38
CA ALA A 269 8.87 13.33 -5.93
C ALA A 269 8.93 14.87 -5.91
N LYS A 270 10.04 15.44 -5.42
CA LYS A 270 10.32 16.88 -5.45
C LYS A 270 10.36 17.44 -6.87
N THR A 271 11.12 16.79 -7.75
CA THR A 271 11.24 17.13 -9.16
C THR A 271 9.86 17.29 -9.82
N TRP A 272 9.01 16.28 -9.62
CA TRP A 272 7.67 16.23 -10.22
C TRP A 272 6.63 17.01 -9.42
N LYS A 273 7.06 17.69 -8.34
CA LYS A 273 6.23 18.47 -7.41
C LYS A 273 5.02 17.67 -6.94
N ILE A 274 5.24 16.40 -6.58
CA ILE A 274 4.20 15.52 -6.03
C ILE A 274 3.72 16.09 -4.70
N GLN A 275 2.40 16.17 -4.52
CA GLN A 275 1.79 16.84 -3.35
C GLN A 275 1.86 16.00 -2.08
N GLU A 276 1.83 14.68 -2.21
CA GLU A 276 1.98 13.74 -1.11
C GLU A 276 2.72 12.51 -1.61
N TYR A 277 3.80 12.16 -0.93
CA TYR A 277 4.60 10.99 -1.25
C TYR A 277 5.20 10.37 0.00
N GLY A 278 5.51 9.08 -0.07
CA GLY A 278 6.06 8.37 1.06
C GLY A 278 6.80 7.10 0.68
N ILE A 279 7.51 6.54 1.65
CA ILE A 279 8.17 5.25 1.53
C ILE A 279 7.61 4.27 2.54
N ILE A 280 7.55 3.00 2.16
CA ILE A 280 7.25 1.89 3.06
C ILE A 280 8.55 1.16 3.35
N THR A 281 8.88 0.99 4.63
CA THR A 281 10.20 0.54 5.09
C THR A 281 10.10 -0.45 6.24
N ASP A 282 11.03 -1.40 6.31
CA ASP A 282 11.17 -2.30 7.44
C ASP A 282 11.87 -1.60 8.62
N TYR A 283 12.56 -0.49 8.36
CA TYR A 283 13.39 0.26 9.30
C TYR A 283 12.93 1.73 9.44
N PRO A 284 11.70 1.99 9.94
CA PRO A 284 11.16 3.33 10.09
C PRO A 284 12.06 4.26 10.92
N ASP A 285 12.74 3.74 11.96
CA ASP A 285 13.71 4.51 12.76
C ASP A 285 14.80 5.14 11.90
N THR A 286 15.43 4.32 11.06
CA THR A 286 16.55 4.73 10.20
C THR A 286 16.09 5.78 9.19
N MET A 287 14.86 5.66 8.69
CA MET A 287 14.32 6.60 7.69
C MET A 287 13.88 7.92 8.33
N VAL A 288 13.26 7.87 9.51
CA VAL A 288 12.87 9.08 10.25
C VAL A 288 14.10 9.87 10.70
N ASP A 289 15.11 9.19 11.25
CA ASP A 289 16.38 9.81 11.64
C ASP A 289 17.04 10.50 10.44
N ALA A 290 17.12 9.79 9.30
CA ALA A 290 17.71 10.33 8.08
C ALA A 290 16.99 11.63 7.64
N ILE A 291 15.64 11.63 7.65
CA ILE A 291 14.84 12.81 7.28
C ILE A 291 15.10 13.97 8.25
N SER A 292 15.20 13.69 9.55
CA SER A 292 15.34 14.68 10.62
C SER A 292 16.74 15.31 10.71
N GLU A 293 17.81 14.56 10.43
CA GLU A 293 19.22 14.99 10.58
C GLU A 293 19.72 15.94 9.46
N GLY A 294 18.83 16.70 8.82
CA GLY A 294 19.22 17.60 7.74
C GLY A 294 19.53 16.84 6.45
N PHE A 295 18.61 15.94 6.07
CA PHE A 295 18.61 15.07 4.89
C PHE A 295 19.16 15.68 3.57
N TRP A 296 19.07 17.01 3.42
CA TRP A 296 19.43 17.78 2.23
C TRP A 296 20.77 18.53 2.32
N ASN A 297 21.44 18.53 3.47
CA ASN A 297 22.57 19.44 3.72
C ASN A 297 23.86 19.11 2.92
N ASN A 298 23.92 18.01 2.16
CA ASN A 298 25.13 17.58 1.43
C ASN A 298 24.92 17.09 -0.02
N ASP A 299 23.69 17.08 -0.57
CA ASP A 299 23.41 16.40 -1.87
C ASP A 299 22.98 17.34 -2.99
N THR A 300 23.63 18.51 -3.10
CA THR A 300 23.55 19.34 -4.30
C THR A 300 23.88 18.56 -5.56
N ALA A 301 24.72 17.53 -5.51
CA ALA A 301 25.13 16.74 -6.68
C ALA A 301 24.02 15.83 -7.25
N LEU A 302 23.19 15.20 -6.40
CA LEU A 302 22.08 14.34 -6.86
C LEU A 302 20.88 15.18 -7.31
N GLU A 303 20.59 16.28 -6.59
CA GLU A 303 19.62 17.28 -7.05
C GLU A 303 20.09 17.91 -8.36
N LEU A 304 21.38 18.27 -8.52
CA LEU A 304 21.96 18.73 -9.79
C LEU A 304 21.93 17.65 -10.88
N GLU A 305 22.22 16.38 -10.59
CA GLU A 305 22.14 15.31 -11.60
C GLU A 305 20.70 15.07 -12.06
N LEU A 306 19.73 15.11 -11.15
CA LEU A 306 18.32 15.00 -11.50
C LEU A 306 17.83 16.26 -12.21
N GLU A 307 18.15 17.47 -11.72
CA GLU A 307 17.88 18.74 -12.39
C GLU A 307 18.53 18.80 -13.78
N LEU A 308 19.77 18.33 -13.95
CA LEU A 308 20.44 18.19 -15.25
C LEU A 308 19.76 17.15 -16.13
N VAL A 309 19.25 16.06 -15.56
CA VAL A 309 18.45 15.06 -16.26
C VAL A 309 17.11 15.66 -16.71
N LEU A 310 16.54 16.63 -15.98
CA LEU A 310 15.22 17.23 -16.26
C LEU A 310 15.30 18.49 -17.14
N GLU A 311 16.27 19.39 -16.93
CA GLU A 311 16.53 20.53 -17.81
C GLU A 311 16.89 20.07 -19.22
N LYS A 312 17.53 18.90 -19.34
CA LYS A 312 17.82 18.27 -20.63
C LYS A 312 16.63 17.52 -21.23
N THR A 313 15.45 17.48 -20.58
CA THR A 313 14.23 16.88 -21.14
C THR A 313 13.40 17.88 -21.98
N ALA A 314 14.02 18.42 -23.03
CA ALA A 314 13.45 18.21 -24.37
C ALA A 314 13.90 16.80 -24.82
N PRO A 315 13.12 16.04 -25.61
CA PRO A 315 13.13 14.57 -25.55
C PRO A 315 14.44 13.96 -26.06
N GLU A 316 15.47 13.81 -25.21
CA GLU A 316 16.62 12.96 -25.50
C GLU A 316 17.32 12.46 -24.22
N LYS A 317 16.98 11.21 -23.86
CA LYS A 317 17.70 10.21 -23.05
C LYS A 317 18.14 10.61 -21.62
N ILE A 318 17.28 10.26 -20.67
CA ILE A 318 17.64 10.01 -19.27
C ILE A 318 18.67 8.86 -19.17
N VAL A 319 19.85 9.13 -18.61
CA VAL A 319 20.90 8.12 -18.40
C VAL A 319 20.76 7.52 -17.00
N ILE A 320 20.15 6.33 -16.93
CA ILE A 320 20.09 5.51 -15.72
C ILE A 320 21.48 4.90 -15.47
N PRO A 321 22.00 4.86 -14.23
CA PRO A 321 23.25 4.17 -13.93
C PRO A 321 23.24 2.72 -14.45
N ARG A 322 24.33 2.28 -15.10
CA ARG A 322 24.38 0.96 -15.76
C ARG A 322 24.10 -0.22 -14.82
N SER A 323 24.47 -0.10 -13.55
CA SER A 323 24.16 -1.09 -12.50
C SER A 323 22.65 -1.25 -12.27
N PHE A 324 21.91 -0.14 -12.29
CA PHE A 324 20.45 -0.13 -12.16
C PHE A 324 19.77 -0.68 -13.41
N MET A 325 20.31 -0.41 -14.61
CA MET A 325 19.77 -0.96 -15.87
C MET A 325 19.94 -2.47 -15.99
N LEU A 326 21.11 -3.01 -15.63
CA LEU A 326 21.36 -4.46 -15.63
C LEU A 326 20.43 -5.16 -14.64
N PHE A 327 20.25 -4.57 -13.46
CA PHE A 327 19.37 -5.08 -12.43
C PHE A 327 17.88 -5.01 -12.82
N ALA A 328 17.42 -3.87 -13.33
CA ALA A 328 16.07 -3.69 -13.84
C ALA A 328 15.77 -4.65 -15.01
N TRP A 329 16.77 -4.97 -15.84
CA TRP A 329 16.63 -5.97 -16.90
C TRP A 329 16.44 -7.40 -16.35
N VAL A 330 17.20 -7.80 -15.33
CA VAL A 330 17.02 -9.11 -14.66
C VAL A 330 15.65 -9.22 -13.99
N VAL A 331 15.19 -8.17 -13.31
CA VAL A 331 13.85 -8.12 -12.70
C VAL A 331 12.74 -8.10 -13.75
N LYS A 332 12.90 -7.34 -14.82
CA LYS A 332 11.94 -7.31 -15.94
C LYS A 332 11.81 -8.69 -16.59
N MET A 333 12.91 -9.41 -16.76
CA MET A 333 12.89 -10.78 -17.31
C MET A 333 12.21 -11.78 -16.36
N SER A 334 12.35 -11.64 -15.03
CA SER A 334 11.66 -12.50 -14.07
C SER A 334 10.17 -12.15 -13.93
N MET A 335 9.81 -10.88 -14.08
CA MET A 335 8.42 -10.38 -14.06
C MET A 335 7.68 -10.56 -15.40
N TYR A 336 8.37 -10.77 -16.53
CA TYR A 336 7.76 -11.00 -17.84
C TYR A 336 6.87 -12.26 -17.87
N PHE A 337 7.11 -13.21 -16.97
CA PHE A 337 6.27 -14.41 -16.78
C PHE A 337 5.10 -14.18 -15.80
N ALA A 338 4.94 -12.97 -15.28
CA ALA A 338 3.94 -12.61 -14.27
C ALA A 338 2.89 -11.59 -14.75
N THR A 339 3.04 -10.99 -15.93
CA THR A 339 2.12 -9.97 -16.46
C THR A 339 0.68 -10.49 -16.66
N PRO A 340 -0.34 -9.82 -16.10
CA PRO A 340 -1.69 -9.90 -16.61
C PRO A 340 -1.78 -9.20 -17.98
N ALA A 341 -2.77 -9.57 -18.79
CA ALA A 341 -3.03 -8.98 -20.10
C ALA A 341 -3.18 -7.45 -20.02
N GLN A 342 -2.73 -6.74 -21.07
CA GLN A 342 -3.05 -5.32 -21.26
C GLN A 342 -4.57 -5.18 -21.47
N PHE A 343 -5.23 -4.48 -20.55
CA PHE A 343 -6.68 -4.28 -20.52
C PHE A 343 -7.02 -2.88 -21.06
N SER A 344 -7.71 -2.78 -22.20
CA SER A 344 -8.15 -1.50 -22.76
C SER A 344 -9.48 -1.62 -23.52
N GLY A 345 -10.59 -1.47 -22.81
CA GLY A 345 -11.93 -1.24 -23.40
C GLY A 345 -13.00 -0.86 -22.38
N ASN A 346 -13.90 0.08 -22.71
CA ASN A 346 -14.98 0.53 -21.81
C ASN A 346 -15.91 -0.60 -21.36
N ALA A 347 -16.18 -1.58 -22.24
CA ALA A 347 -16.99 -2.76 -21.91
C ALA A 347 -16.42 -3.57 -20.73
N GLU A 348 -15.11 -3.49 -20.49
CA GLU A 348 -14.44 -4.17 -19.39
C GLU A 348 -14.47 -3.37 -18.08
N PHE A 349 -14.52 -2.04 -18.15
CA PHE A 349 -14.77 -1.19 -16.97
C PHE A 349 -16.20 -1.33 -16.45
N GLU A 350 -17.15 -1.57 -17.35
CA GLU A 350 -18.55 -1.85 -17.01
C GLU A 350 -18.81 -3.26 -16.49
N SER A 351 -17.89 -4.20 -16.73
CA SER A 351 -18.14 -5.60 -16.36
C SER A 351 -18.38 -5.76 -14.86
N ARG A 352 -19.41 -6.53 -14.51
CA ARG A 352 -19.88 -6.70 -13.14
C ARG A 352 -18.87 -7.47 -12.32
N VAL A 353 -18.54 -6.96 -11.14
CA VAL A 353 -17.75 -7.66 -10.12
C VAL A 353 -18.69 -8.41 -9.18
N LEU A 354 -18.43 -9.70 -8.96
CA LEU A 354 -19.19 -10.47 -7.98
C LEU A 354 -18.57 -10.29 -6.58
N PRO A 355 -19.36 -9.98 -5.55
CA PRO A 355 -18.83 -9.73 -4.19
C PRO A 355 -18.02 -10.91 -3.62
N SER A 356 -18.36 -12.13 -4.02
CA SER A 356 -17.76 -13.38 -3.53
C SER A 356 -16.67 -13.96 -4.46
N GLU A 357 -16.32 -13.29 -5.56
CA GLU A 357 -15.31 -13.77 -6.49
C GLU A 357 -13.96 -13.94 -5.80
N LYS A 358 -13.40 -15.15 -5.78
CA LYS A 358 -12.05 -15.41 -5.24
C LYS A 358 -11.07 -15.60 -6.39
N LEU A 359 -9.86 -15.05 -6.24
CA LEU A 359 -8.75 -15.35 -7.15
C LEU A 359 -7.94 -16.52 -6.61
N SER A 360 -7.64 -17.51 -7.45
CA SER A 360 -6.77 -18.62 -7.05
C SER A 360 -5.33 -18.12 -6.92
N VAL A 361 -4.73 -18.26 -5.74
CA VAL A 361 -3.29 -18.06 -5.58
C VAL A 361 -2.58 -19.31 -6.10
N LYS A 362 -2.22 -19.34 -7.39
CA LYS A 362 -1.27 -20.35 -7.86
C LYS A 362 0.13 -19.89 -7.48
N PRO A 363 0.94 -20.69 -6.75
CA PRO A 363 2.33 -20.35 -6.48
C PRO A 363 3.08 -20.32 -7.81
N LYS A 364 3.29 -19.12 -8.36
CA LYS A 364 4.16 -18.95 -9.53
C LYS A 364 5.61 -19.05 -9.08
N LEU A 365 6.45 -19.69 -9.89
CA LEU A 365 7.91 -19.77 -9.70
C LEU A 365 8.54 -18.40 -9.42
N GLY A 366 7.98 -17.33 -10.00
CA GLY A 366 8.37 -15.94 -9.77
C GLY A 366 8.22 -15.46 -8.32
N ASN A 367 7.26 -15.97 -7.55
CA ASN A 367 7.06 -15.56 -6.15
C ASN A 367 8.21 -16.04 -5.24
N LYS A 368 8.81 -17.19 -5.54
CA LYS A 368 9.98 -17.70 -4.81
C LYS A 368 11.24 -16.87 -5.11
N ILE A 369 11.43 -16.48 -6.38
CA ILE A 369 12.52 -15.60 -6.79
C ILE A 369 12.35 -14.22 -6.15
N PHE A 370 11.12 -13.69 -6.17
CA PHE A 370 10.79 -12.42 -5.52
C PHE A 370 11.07 -12.42 -4.02
N ALA A 371 10.59 -13.44 -3.29
CA ALA A 371 10.83 -13.58 -1.86
C ALA A 371 12.33 -13.75 -1.53
N LEU A 372 13.08 -14.48 -2.37
CA LEU A 372 14.53 -14.63 -2.23
C LEU A 372 15.25 -13.28 -2.38
N LEU A 373 14.89 -12.50 -3.40
CA LEU A 373 15.49 -11.18 -3.65
C LEU A 373 15.15 -10.19 -2.52
N GLN A 374 13.92 -10.23 -2.00
CA GLN A 374 13.53 -9.41 -0.84
C GLN A 374 14.36 -9.78 0.41
N ALA A 375 14.57 -11.08 0.68
CA ALA A 375 15.39 -11.53 1.80
C ALA A 375 16.88 -11.13 1.68
N TRP A 376 17.37 -10.91 0.46
CA TRP A 376 18.76 -10.47 0.19
C TRP A 376 18.91 -8.94 0.15
N GLY A 377 17.86 -8.18 0.51
CA GLY A 377 17.88 -6.72 0.51
C GLY A 377 18.09 -6.11 -0.87
N VAL A 378 17.71 -6.87 -1.91
CA VAL A 378 17.70 -6.43 -3.30
C VAL A 378 16.46 -5.58 -3.59
N PHE A 379 15.37 -5.84 -2.85
CA PHE A 379 14.13 -5.06 -2.82
C PHE A 379 13.87 -4.45 -1.46
#